data_AF-M1IDZ5-F1
#
_entry.id   AF-M1IDZ5-F1
#
_cell.length_a   1.000
_cell.length_b   1.000
_cell.length_c   1.000
_cell.angle_alpha   90.00
_cell.angle_beta   90.00
_cell.angle_gamma   90.00
#
_symmetry.space_group_name_H-M   'P 1'
#
loop_
_entity.id
_entity.type
_entity.pdbx_description
1 polymer ?
#
loop_
_entity_poly.entity_id
_entity_poly.type
_entity_poly.pdbx_seq_one_letter_code
_entity_poly.pdbx_strand_id
1 'polypeptide(L)'
;MHIKYLWIYSINFIKEENAIIYLNENEIKIDDLRREIPIGVRVILTGKNKRKRLLDLGLLSLILRKCEKGEYIVKLFLDLSISMKDIKEKIGVYTELEYLSLCDLERFKELDKDVIYILQQLKNFVQNRNSNEQ
;
A
#
# COMPACT_ATOMS: atom_id res chain seq x y z
N MET A 1 24.48 -1.63 15.76
CA MET A 1 23.49 -0.91 14.91
C MET A 1 23.76 -1.23 13.44
N HIS A 2 23.38 -2.42 12.94
CA HIS A 2 23.65 -2.82 11.54
C HIS A 2 22.63 -3.79 10.90
N ILE A 3 21.50 -4.08 11.55
CA ILE A 3 20.56 -5.11 11.06
C ILE A 3 19.44 -4.51 10.18
N LYS A 4 19.13 -3.21 10.30
CA LYS A 4 17.99 -2.57 9.61
C LYS A 4 18.10 -2.52 8.08
N TYR A 5 19.32 -2.44 7.54
CA TYR A 5 19.51 -2.36 6.10
C TYR A 5 19.58 -3.72 5.42
N LEU A 6 19.87 -4.80 6.16
CA LEU A 6 19.99 -6.12 5.52
C LEU A 6 18.66 -6.57 4.92
N TRP A 7 17.56 -6.34 5.63
CA TRP A 7 16.25 -6.80 5.19
C TRP A 7 15.75 -6.08 3.92
N ILE A 8 16.16 -4.82 3.78
CA ILE A 8 15.95 -4.01 2.58
C ILE A 8 16.74 -4.56 1.38
N TYR A 9 18.00 -4.94 1.59
CA TYR A 9 18.81 -5.58 0.53
C TYR A 9 18.32 -7.00 0.23
N SER A 10 17.69 -7.68 1.19
CA SER A 10 17.02 -8.97 0.98
C SER A 10 15.79 -8.87 0.08
N ILE A 11 15.17 -7.70 -0.10
CA ILE A 11 14.04 -7.53 -1.04
C ILE A 11 14.49 -7.84 -2.48
N ASN A 12 15.74 -7.56 -2.84
CA ASN A 12 16.30 -7.94 -4.15
C ASN A 12 16.46 -9.47 -4.32
N PHE A 13 16.42 -10.23 -3.22
CA PHE A 13 16.55 -11.69 -3.20
C PHE A 13 15.22 -12.44 -3.11
N ILE A 14 14.11 -11.75 -2.86
CA ILE A 14 12.79 -12.39 -2.81
C ILE A 14 12.27 -12.49 -4.25
N LYS A 15 12.85 -13.43 -5.00
CA LYS A 15 12.41 -13.89 -6.32
C LYS A 15 11.46 -15.10 -6.24
N GLU A 16 10.90 -15.37 -5.06
CA GLU A 16 9.89 -16.41 -4.90
C GLU A 16 8.51 -15.75 -4.79
N GLU A 17 7.64 -16.08 -5.74
CA GLU A 17 6.29 -15.53 -5.99
C GLU A 17 5.31 -15.57 -4.78
N ASN A 18 5.73 -15.97 -3.58
CA ASN A 18 4.85 -16.17 -2.42
C ASN A 18 5.40 -15.75 -1.05
N ALA A 19 6.56 -15.09 -0.98
CA ALA A 19 7.14 -14.72 0.32
C ALA A 19 6.41 -13.50 0.93
N ILE A 20 5.44 -13.78 1.79
CA ILE A 20 4.88 -12.77 2.70
C ILE A 20 5.85 -12.53 3.84
N ILE A 21 6.15 -11.27 4.08
CA ILE A 21 7.13 -10.86 5.07
C ILE A 21 6.42 -10.48 6.36
N TYR A 22 6.89 -10.96 7.50
CA TYR A 22 6.37 -10.56 8.80
C TYR A 22 7.21 -9.44 9.40
N LEU A 23 6.57 -8.32 9.74
CA LEU A 23 7.20 -7.17 10.38
C LEU A 23 6.40 -6.75 11.60
N ASN A 24 7.08 -6.24 12.63
CA ASN A 24 6.44 -5.50 13.71
C ASN A 24 6.19 -4.04 13.30
N GLU A 25 5.19 -3.40 13.90
CA GLU A 25 4.79 -2.01 13.58
C GLU A 25 5.92 -0.96 13.68
N ASN A 26 6.97 -1.23 14.46
CA ASN A 26 8.12 -0.36 14.67
C ASN A 26 9.30 -0.63 13.71
N GLU A 27 9.21 -1.67 12.88
CA GLU A 27 10.25 -2.07 11.93
C GLU A 27 10.14 -1.34 10.58
N ILE A 28 8.99 -0.72 10.31
CA ILE A 28 8.75 0.07 9.11
C ILE A 28 8.46 1.53 9.47
N LYS A 29 9.10 2.46 8.78
CA LYS A 29 8.82 3.89 8.85
C LYS A 29 8.36 4.39 7.48
N ILE A 30 7.63 5.50 7.49
CA ILE A 30 7.18 6.12 6.24
C ILE A 30 8.34 6.51 5.31
N ASP A 31 9.48 6.89 5.88
CA ASP A 31 10.67 7.24 5.08
C ASP A 31 11.26 6.04 4.33
N ASP A 32 11.05 4.81 4.83
CA ASP A 32 11.49 3.57 4.15
C ASP A 32 10.71 3.34 2.83
N LEU A 33 9.52 3.97 2.69
CA LEU A 33 8.64 3.89 1.53
C LEU A 33 8.88 5.00 0.50
N ARG A 34 9.75 5.98 0.77
CA ARG A 34 10.04 7.09 -0.17
C ARG A 34 10.81 6.64 -1.41
N ARG A 35 11.54 5.53 -1.31
CA ARG A 35 12.19 4.90 -2.44
C ARG A 35 11.23 3.97 -3.18
N GLU A 36 11.62 3.56 -4.37
CA GLU A 36 10.91 2.53 -5.11
C GLU A 36 10.95 1.18 -4.41
N ILE A 37 9.77 0.58 -4.27
CA ILE A 37 9.59 -0.80 -3.85
C ILE A 37 8.77 -1.48 -4.95
N PRO A 38 9.20 -2.64 -5.46
CA PRO A 38 8.43 -3.37 -6.46
C PRO A 38 7.01 -3.66 -5.97
N ILE A 39 6.02 -3.51 -6.87
CA ILE A 39 4.64 -3.94 -6.61
C ILE A 39 4.65 -5.45 -6.32
N GLY A 40 3.87 -5.89 -5.33
CA GLY A 40 3.81 -7.30 -4.93
C GLY A 40 4.66 -7.64 -3.70
N VAL A 41 5.47 -6.71 -3.19
CA VAL A 41 6.19 -6.89 -1.92
C VAL A 41 5.19 -6.78 -0.77
N ARG A 42 4.64 -7.92 -0.36
CA ARG A 42 3.59 -8.02 0.66
C ARG A 42 4.16 -8.26 2.05
N VAL A 43 3.59 -7.56 3.02
CA VAL A 43 3.93 -7.72 4.45
C VAL A 43 2.70 -8.03 5.28
N ILE A 44 2.89 -8.81 6.34
CA ILE A 44 1.99 -8.86 7.48
C ILE A 44 2.61 -8.01 8.59
N LEU A 45 2.03 -6.83 8.79
CA LEU A 45 2.39 -5.95 9.89
C LEU A 45 1.71 -6.41 11.17
N THR A 46 2.48 -6.63 12.23
CA THR A 46 1.98 -7.07 13.54
C THR A 46 2.15 -5.95 14.56
N GLY A 47 1.04 -5.55 15.18
CA GLY A 47 1.00 -4.50 16.19
C GLY A 47 1.19 -5.05 17.60
N LYS A 48 1.43 -4.15 18.55
CA LYS A 48 1.64 -4.52 19.97
C LYS A 48 0.47 -5.30 20.58
N ASN A 49 -0.75 -5.04 20.12
CA ASN A 49 -1.98 -5.73 20.54
C ASN A 49 -2.25 -7.05 19.78
N LYS A 50 -1.25 -7.59 19.07
CA LYS A 50 -1.36 -8.76 18.18
C LYS A 50 -2.28 -8.57 16.96
N ARG A 51 -2.80 -7.36 16.72
CA ARG A 51 -3.53 -7.07 15.48
C ARG A 51 -2.56 -7.22 14.32
N LYS A 52 -3.05 -7.83 13.24
CA LYS A 52 -2.29 -8.03 12.01
C LYS A 52 -2.97 -7.34 10.84
N ARG A 53 -2.18 -6.81 9.91
CA ARG A 53 -2.67 -6.28 8.64
C ARG A 53 -1.77 -6.75 7.50
N LEU A 54 -2.38 -7.33 6.48
CA LEU A 54 -1.72 -7.59 5.21
C LEU A 54 -1.70 -6.28 4.42
N LEU A 55 -0.52 -5.90 3.94
CA LEU A 55 -0.31 -4.68 3.14
C LEU A 55 0.62 -4.98 1.97
N ASP A 56 0.52 -4.20 0.91
CA ASP A 56 1.50 -4.19 -0.19
C ASP A 56 2.39 -2.95 -0.10
N LEU A 57 3.67 -3.15 0.21
CA LEU A 57 4.62 -2.04 0.37
C LEU A 57 4.95 -1.35 -0.95
N GLY A 58 4.87 -2.07 -2.07
CA GLY A 58 5.05 -1.49 -3.39
C GLY A 58 3.92 -0.52 -3.73
N LEU A 59 2.67 -0.91 -3.46
CA LEU A 59 1.52 -0.02 -3.60
C LEU A 59 1.62 1.20 -2.67
N LEU A 60 1.97 1.00 -1.39
CA LEU A 60 2.13 2.11 -0.44
C LEU A 60 3.26 3.07 -0.84
N SER A 61 4.39 2.56 -1.32
CA SER A 61 5.49 3.37 -1.87
C SER A 61 5.02 4.20 -3.08
N LEU A 62 4.29 3.57 -3.99
CA LEU A 62 3.77 4.23 -5.18
C LEU A 62 2.76 5.34 -4.82
N ILE A 63 1.86 5.07 -3.88
CA ILE A 63 0.91 6.04 -3.33
C ILE A 63 1.66 7.22 -2.70
N LEU A 64 2.65 6.95 -1.85
CA LEU A 64 3.43 7.99 -1.17
C LEU A 64 4.08 8.95 -2.17
N ARG A 65 4.64 8.40 -3.24
CA ARG A 65 5.45 9.16 -4.21
C ARG A 65 4.62 9.90 -5.25
N LYS A 66 3.44 9.40 -5.59
CA LYS A 66 2.70 9.83 -6.79
C LYS A 66 1.32 10.39 -6.50
N CYS A 67 0.64 9.93 -5.45
CA CYS A 67 -0.73 10.36 -5.15
C CYS A 67 -0.77 11.64 -4.30
N GLU A 68 -1.81 12.45 -4.51
CA GLU A 68 -2.12 13.54 -3.59
C GLU A 68 -2.41 13.00 -2.19
N LYS A 69 -1.99 13.71 -1.15
CA LYS A 69 -2.13 13.28 0.25
C LYS A 69 -1.51 11.89 0.53
N GLY A 70 -0.60 11.39 -0.31
CA GLY A 70 -0.01 10.05 -0.18
C GLY A 70 0.56 9.77 1.22
N GLU A 71 1.21 10.77 1.85
CA GLU A 71 1.75 10.63 3.20
C GLU A 71 0.66 10.36 4.26
N TYR A 72 -0.47 11.06 4.17
CA TYR A 72 -1.60 10.86 5.09
C TYR A 72 -2.19 9.45 4.92
N ILE A 73 -2.35 9.00 3.68
CA ILE A 73 -2.95 7.71 3.35
C ILE A 73 -2.07 6.55 3.81
N VAL A 74 -0.78 6.64 3.54
CA VAL A 74 0.18 5.62 3.98
C VAL A 74 0.21 5.51 5.50
N LYS A 75 0.14 6.65 6.23
CA LYS A 75 0.01 6.63 7.69
C LYS A 75 -1.25 5.90 8.16
N LEU A 76 -2.40 6.11 7.50
CA LEU A 76 -3.63 5.39 7.84
C LEU A 76 -3.47 3.86 7.70
N PHE A 77 -2.84 3.40 6.62
CA PHE A 77 -2.64 1.97 6.39
C PHE A 77 -1.62 1.34 7.35
N LEU A 78 -0.56 2.06 7.70
CA LEU A 78 0.46 1.59 8.65
C LEU A 78 -0.01 1.64 10.12
N ASP A 79 -1.02 2.47 10.44
CA ASP A 79 -1.55 2.57 11.79
C ASP A 79 -2.52 1.42 12.11
N LEU A 80 -2.05 0.49 12.94
CA LEU A 80 -2.82 -0.67 13.39
C LEU A 80 -3.83 -0.32 14.50
N SER A 81 -3.83 0.88 15.06
CA SER A 81 -4.89 1.32 15.97
C SER A 81 -6.21 1.61 15.23
N ILE A 82 -6.13 1.96 13.94
CA ILE A 82 -7.26 2.28 13.07
C ILE A 82 -7.78 0.99 12.43
N SER A 83 -9.09 0.75 12.41
CA SER A 83 -9.65 -0.43 11.75
C SER A 83 -9.80 -0.24 10.24
N MET A 84 -9.96 -1.34 9.48
CA MET A 84 -10.25 -1.23 8.04
C MET A 84 -11.60 -0.54 7.78
N LYS A 85 -12.56 -0.72 8.70
CA LYS A 85 -13.85 -0.02 8.65
C LYS A 85 -13.64 1.49 8.79
N ASP A 86 -12.84 1.93 9.76
CA ASP A 86 -12.56 3.35 9.98
C ASP A 86 -11.76 3.96 8.81
N ILE A 87 -10.88 3.18 8.17
CA ILE A 87 -10.19 3.62 6.94
C ILE A 87 -11.22 3.84 5.82
N LYS A 88 -12.11 2.87 5.58
CA LYS A 88 -13.18 3.01 4.58
C LYS A 88 -14.07 4.22 4.87
N GLU A 89 -14.43 4.48 6.12
CA GLU A 89 -15.22 5.66 6.49
C GLU A 89 -14.46 6.97 6.25
N LYS A 90 -13.14 7.00 6.47
CA LYS A 90 -12.32 8.21 6.29
C LYS A 90 -12.01 8.53 4.83
N ILE A 91 -11.76 7.52 3.99
CA ILE A 91 -11.22 7.71 2.63
C ILE A 91 -11.99 6.98 1.53
N GLY A 92 -13.08 6.30 1.85
CA GLY A 92 -13.99 5.69 0.87
C GLY A 92 -13.49 4.40 0.21
N VAL A 93 -12.36 3.85 0.67
CA VAL A 93 -11.72 2.64 0.11
C VAL A 93 -11.28 1.66 1.19
N TYR A 94 -11.21 0.38 0.82
CA TYR A 94 -10.81 -0.72 1.70
C TYR A 94 -9.34 -1.12 1.54
N THR A 95 -8.70 -0.84 0.41
CA THR A 95 -7.34 -1.31 0.14
C THR A 95 -6.48 -0.21 -0.46
N GLU A 96 -5.18 -0.39 -0.38
CA GLU A 96 -4.18 0.44 -1.02
C GLU A 96 -4.37 0.44 -2.54
N LEU A 97 -4.72 -0.71 -3.12
CA LEU A 97 -4.99 -0.84 -4.55
C LEU A 97 -6.22 -0.04 -4.98
N GLU A 98 -7.29 -0.06 -4.18
CA GLU A 98 -8.46 0.79 -4.42
C GLU A 98 -8.10 2.27 -4.29
N TYR A 99 -7.24 2.66 -3.34
CA TYR A 99 -6.80 4.05 -3.26
C TYR A 99 -5.98 4.47 -4.49
N LEU A 100 -5.04 3.61 -4.90
CA LEU A 100 -4.17 3.86 -6.05
C LEU A 100 -4.98 4.05 -7.34
N SER A 101 -6.07 3.32 -7.53
CA SER A 101 -6.93 3.46 -8.72
C SER A 101 -7.65 4.82 -8.78
N LEU A 102 -7.86 5.48 -7.64
CA LEU A 102 -8.46 6.82 -7.57
C LEU A 102 -7.47 7.95 -7.83
N CYS A 103 -6.16 7.67 -7.81
CA CYS A 103 -5.14 8.67 -8.09
C CYS A 103 -5.13 9.11 -9.56
N ASP A 104 -4.44 10.22 -9.84
CA ASP A 104 -4.27 10.73 -11.20
C ASP A 104 -3.40 9.77 -12.04
N LEU A 105 -4.02 9.14 -13.04
CA LEU A 105 -3.38 8.14 -13.89
C LEU A 105 -2.25 8.72 -14.75
N GLU A 106 -2.26 10.03 -15.01
CA GLU A 106 -1.18 10.70 -15.74
C GLU A 106 0.17 10.61 -15.01
N ARG A 107 0.16 10.34 -13.70
CA ARG A 107 1.34 10.18 -12.86
C ARG A 107 1.94 8.77 -12.88
N PHE A 108 1.30 7.85 -13.60
CA PHE A 108 1.65 6.42 -13.68
C PHE A 108 1.90 5.94 -15.11
N LYS A 109 2.21 6.85 -16.05
CA LYS A 109 2.44 6.49 -17.47
C LYS A 109 3.62 5.54 -17.68
N GLU A 110 4.54 5.48 -16.73
CA GLU A 110 5.67 4.58 -16.72
C GLU A 110 5.34 3.15 -16.28
N LEU A 111 4.15 2.91 -15.72
CA LEU A 111 3.72 1.58 -15.33
C LEU A 111 3.36 0.73 -16.54
N ASP A 112 3.36 -0.58 -16.34
CA ASP A 112 2.89 -1.53 -17.34
C ASP A 112 1.46 -1.21 -17.79
N LYS A 113 1.19 -1.36 -19.09
CA LYS A 113 -0.12 -1.06 -19.68
C LYS A 113 -1.25 -1.89 -19.07
N ASP A 114 -0.96 -3.14 -18.68
CA ASP A 114 -1.94 -4.01 -18.04
C ASP A 114 -2.27 -3.49 -16.63
N VAL A 115 -1.28 -2.97 -15.91
CA VAL A 115 -1.49 -2.32 -14.61
C VAL A 115 -2.37 -1.07 -14.77
N ILE A 116 -2.08 -0.22 -15.75
CA ILE A 116 -2.89 0.98 -16.03
C ILE A 116 -4.34 0.58 -16.36
N TYR A 117 -4.54 -0.45 -17.18
CA TYR A 117 -5.86 -0.96 -17.52
C TYR A 117 -6.62 -1.44 -16.28
N ILE A 118 -5.96 -2.22 -15.42
CA ILE A 118 -6.55 -2.70 -14.15
C ILE A 118 -6.94 -1.53 -13.25
N LEU A 119 -6.09 -0.50 -13.11
CA LEU A 119 -6.41 0.68 -12.31
C LEU A 119 -7.62 1.44 -12.86
N GLN A 120 -7.77 1.54 -14.18
CA GLN A 120 -8.96 2.16 -14.80
C GLN A 120 -10.24 1.38 -14.48
N GLN A 121 -10.22 0.05 -14.61
CA GLN A 121 -11.39 -0.78 -14.30
C GLN A 121 -11.74 -0.70 -12.81
N LEU A 122 -10.73 -0.74 -11.93
CA LEU A 122 -10.93 -0.60 -10.48
C LEU A 122 -11.48 0.77 -10.09
N LYS A 123 -11.02 1.84 -10.74
CA LYS A 123 -11.55 3.19 -10.51
C LYS A 123 -13.05 3.24 -10.77
N ASN A 124 -13.49 2.72 -11.92
CA ASN A 124 -14.91 2.66 -12.29
C ASN A 124 -15.71 1.84 -11.28
N PHE A 125 -15.19 0.68 -10.86
CA PHE A 125 -15.83 -0.15 -9.85
C PHE A 125 -15.99 0.57 -8.51
N VAL A 126 -14.93 1.19 -8.00
CA VAL A 126 -14.95 1.91 -6.71
C VAL A 126 -15.91 3.09 -6.75
N GLN A 127 -15.92 3.85 -7.85
CA GLN A 127 -16.85 4.97 -8.03
C GLN A 127 -18.31 4.51 -8.07
N ASN A 128 -18.62 3.45 -8.83
CA ASN A 128 -19.98 2.91 -8.90
C ASN A 128 -20.45 2.36 -7.55
N ARG A 129 -19.59 1.66 -6.81
CA ARG A 129 -19.91 1.17 -5.47
C ARG A 129 -20.28 2.33 -4.53
N ASN A 130 -19.45 3.37 -4.51
CA ASN A 130 -19.66 4.50 -3.61
C ASN A 130 -20.93 5.30 -3.97
N SER A 131 -21.33 5.34 -5.25
CA SER A 131 -22.61 5.94 -5.67
C SER A 131 -23.84 5.15 -5.22
N ASN A 132 -23.72 3.82 -5.09
CA ASN A 132 -24.82 2.95 -4.64
C ASN A 132 -24.93 2.84 -3.11
N GLU A 133 -23.89 3.29 -2.39
CA GLU A 133 -23.84 3.35 -0.92
C GLU A 133 -24.34 4.72 -0.38
N GLN A 134 -24.72 5.67 -1.25
CA GLN A 134 -25.33 6.96 -0.93
C GLN A 134 -26.85 6.93 -1.04
#